data_AF-A0A976K7B5-F1
#
_entry.id   AF-A0A976K7B5-F1
#
_cell.length_a   1.000
_cell.length_b   1.000
_cell.length_c   1.000
_cell.angle_alpha   90.00
_cell.angle_beta   90.00
_cell.angle_gamma   90.00
#
_symmetry.space_group_name_H-M   'P 1'
#
loop_
_entity.id
_entity.type
_entity.pdbx_description
1 polymer ?
#
loop_
_entity_poly.entity_id
_entity_poly.type
_entity_poly.pdbx_seq_one_letter_code
_entity_poly.pdbx_strand_id
1 'polypeptide(L)'
;MATVDELPAVKRGLWLYAGTSPCDVRIVRHHTLFGTGDADDPPELASDRQVDCFYVRYHTPAAAPAWLDGGAALSLREAVFLAERKLGPVVSWQD
;
A
#
# COMPACT_ATOMS: atom_id res chain seq x y z
N MET A 1 -9.29 15.21 -7.11
CA MET A 1 -8.77 13.88 -7.46
C MET A 1 -8.66 13.13 -6.15
N ALA A 2 -9.47 12.08 -5.94
CA ALA A 2 -9.38 11.31 -4.70
C ALA A 2 -7.98 10.71 -4.63
N THR A 3 -7.19 11.16 -3.67
CA THR A 3 -5.90 10.56 -3.36
C THR A 3 -6.15 9.12 -2.93
N VAL A 4 -5.22 8.21 -3.22
CA VAL A 4 -5.34 6.78 -2.87
C VAL A 4 -5.72 6.58 -1.39
N ASP A 5 -5.40 7.56 -0.55
CA ASP A 5 -5.69 7.57 0.88
C ASP A 5 -7.16 7.84 1.24
N GLU A 6 -7.94 8.43 0.34
CA GLU A 6 -9.38 8.67 0.53
C GLU A 6 -10.23 7.47 0.14
N LEU A 7 -9.62 6.45 -0.48
CA LEU A 7 -10.33 5.27 -0.94
C LEU A 7 -10.67 4.29 0.21
N PRO A 8 -11.80 3.57 0.10
CA PRO A 8 -12.16 2.56 1.07
C PRO A 8 -11.12 1.43 1.07
N ALA A 9 -10.72 1.04 2.28
CA ALA A 9 -9.87 -0.12 2.47
C ALA A 9 -10.64 -1.40 2.13
N VAL A 10 -10.08 -2.23 1.24
CA VAL A 10 -10.58 -3.57 0.95
C VAL A 10 -10.07 -4.59 1.97
N LYS A 11 -8.95 -4.28 2.63
CA LYS A 11 -8.42 -5.07 3.74
C LYS A 11 -7.75 -4.15 4.75
N ARG A 12 -7.88 -4.45 6.03
CA ARG A 12 -7.26 -3.69 7.13
C ARG A 12 -6.53 -4.63 8.06
N GLY A 13 -5.53 -4.13 8.74
CA GLY A 13 -4.73 -4.87 9.68
C GLY A 13 -3.95 -3.93 10.58
N LEU A 14 -3.25 -4.53 11.54
CA LEU A 14 -2.35 -3.85 12.45
C LEU A 14 -0.97 -4.48 12.31
N TRP A 15 0.07 -3.65 12.33
CA TRP A 15 1.45 -4.11 12.33
C TRP A 15 2.20 -3.49 13.50
N LEU A 16 3.26 -4.14 13.97
CA LEU A 16 4.05 -3.65 15.09
C LEU A 16 5.27 -2.88 14.58
N TYR A 17 5.22 -1.55 14.60
CA TYR A 17 6.38 -0.71 14.35
C TYR A 17 7.45 -0.98 15.42
N ALA A 18 8.68 -1.27 14.99
CA ALA A 18 9.78 -1.69 15.84
C ALA A 18 9.45 -2.86 16.79
N GLY A 19 8.45 -3.68 16.45
CA GLY A 19 8.02 -4.84 17.24
C GLY A 19 7.19 -4.50 18.49
N THR A 20 6.89 -3.24 18.75
CA THR A 20 6.26 -2.81 20.02
C THR A 20 5.04 -1.91 19.83
N SER A 21 5.00 -1.08 18.79
CA SER A 21 3.96 -0.08 18.61
C SER A 21 2.94 -0.52 17.55
N PRO A 22 1.68 -0.84 17.91
CA PRO A 22 0.66 -1.17 16.94
C PRO A 22 0.35 0.05 16.06
N CYS A 23 0.41 -0.15 14.75
CA CYS A 23 0.13 0.86 13.74
C CYS A 23 -0.82 0.28 12.70
N ASP A 24 -1.70 1.11 12.15
CA ASP A 24 -2.63 0.68 11.12
C ASP A 24 -1.93 0.40 9.79
N VAL A 25 -2.37 -0.67 9.14
CA VAL A 25 -2.10 -0.98 7.75
C VAL A 25 -3.40 -1.29 7.05
N ARG A 26 -3.55 -0.82 5.82
CA ARG A 26 -4.69 -1.08 4.97
C ARG A 26 -4.26 -1.32 3.53
N ILE A 27 -5.09 -2.04 2.82
CA ILE A 27 -4.99 -2.23 1.38
C ILE A 27 -6.20 -1.55 0.78
N VAL A 28 -5.99 -0.69 -0.21
CA VAL A 28 -7.04 0.00 -0.97
C VAL A 28 -6.99 -0.47 -2.42
N ARG A 29 -8.15 -0.61 -3.06
CA ARG A 29 -8.24 -0.93 -4.48
C ARG A 29 -8.31 0.36 -5.30
N HIS A 30 -7.57 0.40 -6.40
CA HIS A 30 -7.60 1.48 -7.39
C HIS A 30 -7.66 0.87 -8.80
N HIS A 31 -8.04 1.68 -9.78
CA HIS A 31 -8.06 1.33 -11.20
C HIS A 31 -6.90 1.96 -11.99
N THR A 32 -5.91 2.52 -11.30
CA THR A 32 -4.77 3.23 -11.88
C THR A 32 -3.53 2.81 -11.12
N LEU A 33 -2.65 2.08 -11.81
CA LEU A 33 -1.31 1.85 -11.34
C LEU A 33 -0.48 3.07 -11.73
N PHE A 34 -0.09 3.87 -10.74
CA PHE A 34 0.72 5.06 -10.96
C PHE A 34 2.13 4.63 -11.36
N GLY A 35 2.60 5.20 -12.47
CA GLY A 35 3.96 5.01 -12.91
C GLY A 35 4.95 5.73 -12.00
N THR A 36 6.23 5.42 -12.15
CA THR A 36 7.31 6.13 -11.47
C THR A 36 7.42 7.58 -11.96
N GLY A 37 6.92 7.86 -13.17
CA GLY A 37 7.08 9.14 -13.84
C GLY A 37 8.51 9.42 -14.34
N ASP A 38 9.41 8.44 -14.18
CA ASP A 38 10.80 8.56 -14.61
C ASP A 38 10.91 8.24 -16.11
N ALA A 39 11.58 9.11 -16.86
CA ALA A 39 11.70 8.97 -18.31
C ALA A 39 12.74 7.92 -18.74
N ASP A 40 13.64 7.54 -17.83
CA ASP A 40 14.63 6.48 -18.05
C ASP A 40 14.05 5.08 -17.78
N ASP A 41 12.93 4.99 -17.05
CA ASP A 41 12.22 3.73 -16.84
C ASP A 41 11.50 3.26 -18.12
N PRO A 42 11.38 1.93 -18.33
CA PRO A 42 10.59 1.41 -19.43
C PRO A 42 9.14 1.93 -19.34
N PRO A 43 8.46 2.13 -20.48
CA PRO A 43 7.16 2.80 -20.52
C PRO A 43 6.07 2.10 -19.67
N GLU A 44 6.23 0.80 -19.44
CA GLU A 44 5.37 -0.02 -18.58
C GLU A 44 5.48 0.29 -17.08
N LEU A 45 6.56 0.94 -16.65
CA LEU A 45 6.83 1.42 -15.29
C LEU A 45 6.72 2.95 -15.19
N ALA A 46 7.13 3.67 -16.23
CA ALA A 46 7.11 5.13 -16.25
C ALA A 46 5.69 5.71 -16.33
N SER A 47 4.80 5.09 -17.13
CA SER A 47 3.47 5.61 -17.40
C SER A 47 2.41 5.07 -16.46
N ASP A 48 1.43 5.91 -16.13
CA ASP A 48 0.21 5.48 -15.45
C ASP A 48 -0.57 4.48 -16.30
N ARG A 49 -0.97 3.37 -15.68
CA ARG A 49 -1.69 2.29 -16.36
C ARG A 49 -3.08 2.16 -15.78
N GLN A 50 -4.10 2.17 -16.64
CA GLN A 50 -5.48 1.88 -16.25
C GLN A 50 -5.64 0.36 -16.06
N VAL A 51 -5.43 -0.10 -14.83
CA VAL A 51 -5.52 -1.50 -14.45
C VAL A 51 -6.00 -1.61 -13.00
N ASP A 52 -6.80 -2.64 -12.71
CA ASP A 52 -7.12 -3.00 -11.33
C ASP A 52 -5.84 -3.31 -10.55
N CYS A 53 -5.60 -2.53 -9.51
CA CYS A 53 -4.44 -2.64 -8.65
C CYS A 53 -4.81 -2.33 -7.20
N PHE A 54 -3.89 -2.68 -6.32
CA PHE A 54 -4.05 -2.60 -4.89
C PHE A 54 -2.86 -1.86 -4.30
N TYR A 55 -3.11 -0.83 -3.52
CA TYR A 55 -2.08 -0.07 -2.83
C TYR A 55 -2.07 -0.44 -1.36
N VAL A 56 -0.86 -0.68 -0.85
CA VAL A 56 -0.62 -0.87 0.57
C VAL A 56 -0.38 0.52 1.18
N ARG A 57 -1.19 0.87 2.18
CA ARG A 57 -1.05 2.10 2.97
C ARG A 57 -0.85 1.74 4.42
N TYR A 58 0.11 2.34 5.09
CA TYR A 58 0.36 2.09 6.51
C TYR A 58 0.74 3.36 7.25
N HIS A 59 0.50 3.38 8.55
CA HIS A 59 0.99 4.43 9.43
C HIS A 59 2.28 4.00 10.13
N THR A 60 3.06 5.00 10.53
CA THR A 60 4.14 4.84 11.51
C THR A 60 3.92 5.87 12.62
N PRO A 61 4.47 5.64 13.84
CA PRO A 61 4.31 6.58 14.94
C PRO A 61 4.87 7.98 14.61
N ALA A 62 5.89 8.05 13.76
CA ALA A 62 6.53 9.29 13.33
C ALA A 62 5.74 10.04 12.23
N ALA A 63 4.87 9.35 11.49
CA ALA A 63 4.18 9.90 10.32
C ALA A 63 2.67 10.09 10.53
N ALA A 64 2.08 9.66 11.65
CA ALA A 64 0.66 9.87 11.92
C ALA A 64 0.34 11.38 11.99
N PRO A 65 -0.63 11.90 11.20
CA PRO A 65 -1.76 11.19 10.57
C PRO A 65 -1.60 10.83 9.07
N ALA A 66 -0.43 10.99 8.46
CA ALA A 66 -0.20 10.71 7.04
C ALA A 66 -0.02 9.21 6.76
N TRP A 67 -0.66 8.73 5.70
CA TRP A 67 -0.47 7.38 5.18
C TRP A 67 0.82 7.29 4.38
N LEU A 68 1.62 6.27 4.66
CA LEU A 68 2.84 5.98 3.92
C LEU A 68 2.57 4.95 2.82
N ASP A 69 3.34 5.06 1.74
CA ASP A 69 3.26 4.13 0.62
C ASP A 69 4.01 2.83 0.91
N GLY A 70 3.26 1.73 0.92
CA GLY A 70 3.78 0.38 1.06
C GLY A 70 4.26 -0.19 -0.27
N GLY A 71 3.70 0.27 -1.38
CA GLY A 71 3.84 -0.26 -2.72
C GLY A 71 2.47 -0.62 -3.32
N ALA A 72 2.48 -0.93 -4.61
CA ALA A 72 1.32 -1.36 -5.36
C ALA A 72 1.47 -2.79 -5.87
N ALA A 73 0.35 -3.49 -6.05
CA ALA A 73 0.30 -4.83 -6.61
C ALA A 73 -0.93 -5.01 -7.51
N LEU A 74 -0.90 -6.00 -8.40
CA LEU A 74 -2.00 -6.28 -9.34
C LEU A 74 -3.09 -7.16 -8.74
N SER A 75 -2.82 -7.82 -7.60
CA SER A 75 -3.81 -8.60 -6.86
C SER A 75 -3.79 -8.33 -5.36
N LEU A 76 -4.92 -8.58 -4.69
CA LEU A 76 -5.02 -8.46 -3.23
C LEU A 76 -4.02 -9.37 -2.52
N ARG A 77 -3.81 -10.59 -3.02
CA ARG A 77 -2.86 -11.55 -2.44
C ARG A 77 -1.43 -11.03 -2.51
N GLU A 78 -1.04 -10.46 -3.64
CA GLU A 78 0.28 -9.84 -3.79
C GLU A 78 0.43 -8.61 -2.89
N ALA A 79 -0.61 -7.78 -2.76
CA ALA A 79 -0.59 -6.63 -1.85
C ALA A 79 -0.41 -7.05 -0.38
N VAL A 80 -1.08 -8.12 0.05
CA VAL A 80 -0.90 -8.70 1.39
C VAL A 80 0.54 -9.18 1.59
N PHE A 81 1.06 -9.96 0.63
CA PHE A 81 2.44 -10.44 0.67
C PHE A 81 3.46 -9.28 0.70
N LEU A 82 3.21 -8.23 -0.07
CA LEU A 82 4.06 -7.04 -0.14
C LEU A 82 4.05 -6.28 1.19
N ALA A 83 2.88 -6.12 1.80
CA ALA A 83 2.73 -5.52 3.12
C ALA A 83 3.48 -6.32 4.20
N GLU A 84 3.33 -7.64 4.23
CA GLU A 84 4.04 -8.53 5.17
C GLU A 84 5.55 -8.52 4.93
N ARG A 85 6.00 -8.47 3.66
CA ARG A 85 7.42 -8.36 3.34
C ARG A 85 8.02 -7.03 3.80
N LYS A 86 7.26 -5.93 3.71
CA LYS A 86 7.73 -4.57 4.04
C LYS A 86 7.65 -4.25 5.52
N LEU A 87 6.55 -4.63 6.17
CA LEU A 87 6.24 -4.33 7.57
C LEU A 87 6.66 -5.47 8.51
N GLY A 88 7.04 -6.62 7.95
CA GLY A 88 7.41 -7.83 8.68
C GLY A 88 6.25 -8.81 8.85
N PRO A 89 6.52 -10.06 9.27
CA PRO A 89 5.53 -11.13 9.41
C PRO A 89 4.51 -10.90 10.54
N VAL A 90 4.54 -9.73 11.18
CA VAL A 90 3.72 -9.35 12.33
C VAL A 90 2.48 -8.55 11.94
N VAL A 91 2.11 -8.55 10.66
CA VAL A 91 0.84 -7.95 10.23
C VAL A 91 -0.31 -8.87 10.65
N SER A 92 -1.15 -8.36 11.55
CA SER A 92 -2.40 -9.01 11.95
C SER A 92 -3.54 -8.43 11.12
N TRP A 93 -3.99 -9.17 10.12
CA TRP A 93 -5.11 -8.78 9.27
C TRP A 93 -6.45 -9.01 9.95
N GLN A 94 -7.36 -8.06 9.79
CA GLN A 94 -8.77 -8.21 10.16
C GLN A 94 -9.52 -8.74 8.93
N ASP A 95 -10.36 -9.75 9.14
CA ASP A 95 -11.27 -10.30 8.14
C ASP A 95 -12.60 -9.53 8.12
#